data_AF-A0A542SH28-F1
#
_entry.id   AF-A0A542SH28-F1
#
_cell.length_a   1.000
_cell.length_b   1.000
_cell.length_c   1.000
_cell.angle_alpha   90.00
_cell.angle_beta   90.00
_cell.angle_gamma   90.00
#
_symmetry.space_group_name_H-M   'P 1'
#
loop_
_entity.id
_entity.type
_entity.pdbx_description
1 polymer ?
#
loop_
_entity_poly.entity_id
_entity_poly.type
_entity_poly.pdbx_seq_one_letter_code
_entity_poly.pdbx_strand_id
1 'polypeptide(L)' 'MEKSVQFSVPWREATRIMKRIKTSKLRYFVKQQEGKTSVAFVFPRVSVSQYVYLYIIFGPRAADVLNNDSK' A
#
# COMPACT_ATOMS: atom_id res chain seq x y z
N MET A 1 9.39 -15.24 -1.59
CA MET A 1 9.82 -13.93 -2.10
C MET A 1 9.07 -12.85 -1.34
N GLU A 2 9.77 -12.01 -0.59
CA GLU A 2 9.18 -10.86 0.10
C GLU A 2 9.46 -9.61 -0.74
N LYS A 3 8.42 -8.87 -1.12
CA LYS A 3 8.55 -7.61 -1.88
C LYS A 3 7.99 -6.45 -1.08
N SER A 4 8.57 -5.27 -1.26
CA SER A 4 7.96 -4.04 -0.77
C SER A 4 6.94 -3.57 -1.80
N VAL A 5 5.74 -3.22 -1.34
CA VAL A 5 4.66 -2.79 -2.23
C VAL A 5 4.11 -1.45 -1.77
N GLN A 6 3.73 -0.61 -2.72
CA GLN A 6 3.14 0.68 -2.47
C GLN A 6 1.72 0.71 -3.03
N PHE A 7 0.82 1.35 -2.30
CA PHE A 7 -0.51 1.66 -2.82
C PHE A 7 -0.78 3.15 -2.70
N SER A 8 -1.07 3.78 -3.82
CA SER A 8 -1.34 5.21 -3.92
C SER A 8 -2.84 5.44 -4.01
N VAL A 9 -3.42 6.15 -3.03
CA VAL A 9 -4.86 6.43 -3.00
C VAL A 9 -5.16 7.90 -2.72
N PRO A 10 -6.29 8.43 -3.21
CA PRO A 10 -6.74 9.77 -2.85
C PRO A 10 -6.94 9.91 -1.33
N TRP A 11 -6.71 11.10 -0.79
CA TRP A 11 -6.94 11.40 0.64
C TRP A 11 -8.33 10.98 1.16
N ARG A 12 -9.37 11.13 0.33
CA ARG A 12 -10.75 10.72 0.68
C ARG A 12 -10.90 9.23 0.95
N GLU A 13 -10.10 8.41 0.27
CA GLU A 13 -10.11 6.95 0.40
C GLU A 13 -9.16 6.47 1.50
N ALA A 14 -8.05 7.19 1.71
CA ALA A 14 -7.03 6.86 2.71
C ALA A 14 -7.62 6.59 4.11
N THR A 15 -8.55 7.42 4.59
CA THR A 15 -9.17 7.25 5.91
C THR A 15 -9.99 5.95 6.01
N ARG A 16 -10.71 5.57 4.95
CA ARG A 16 -11.49 4.33 4.92
C ARG A 16 -10.57 3.12 4.89
N ILE A 17 -9.51 3.19 4.09
CA ILE A 17 -8.51 2.13 3.99
C ILE A 17 -7.81 1.95 5.32
N MET A 18 -7.36 3.03 5.97
CA MET A 18 -6.65 2.98 7.25
C MET A 18 -7.46 2.24 8.33
N LYS A 19 -8.80 2.41 8.36
CA LYS A 19 -9.69 1.65 9.24
C LYS A 19 -9.69 0.15 8.92
N ARG A 20 -9.66 -0.23 7.64
CA ARG A 20 -9.65 -1.64 7.19
C ARG A 20 -8.32 -2.34 7.48
N ILE A 21 -7.19 -1.67 7.26
CA ILE A 21 -5.86 -2.27 7.52
C ILE A 21 -5.45 -2.24 8.99
N LYS A 22 -6.05 -1.39 9.84
CA LYS A 22 -5.75 -1.37 11.28
C LYS A 22 -5.99 -2.72 11.95
N THR A 23 -6.91 -3.54 11.45
CA THR A 23 -7.18 -4.89 11.98
C THR A 23 -6.21 -5.95 11.47
N SER A 24 -5.46 -5.67 10.40
CA SER A 24 -4.67 -6.67 9.68
C SER A 24 -3.31 -7.03 10.31
N LYS A 25 -2.91 -6.37 11.41
CA LYS A 25 -1.57 -6.48 12.04
C LYS A 25 -0.37 -6.27 11.09
N LEU A 26 -0.61 -5.85 9.84
CA LEU A 26 0.43 -5.61 8.86
C LEU A 26 1.21 -4.35 9.24
N ARG A 27 2.54 -4.42 9.10
CA ARG A 27 3.40 -3.26 9.23
C ARG A 27 3.30 -2.43 7.95
N TYR A 28 3.04 -1.14 8.10
CA TYR A 28 3.03 -0.18 7.00
C TYR A 28 3.42 1.20 7.49
N PHE A 29 3.81 2.05 6.56
CA PHE A 29 3.98 3.47 6.79
C PHE A 29 3.28 4.27 5.70
N VAL A 30 2.94 5.50 6.03
CA VAL A 30 2.19 6.40 5.16
C VAL A 30 3.12 7.52 4.71
N LYS A 31 3.21 7.75 3.41
CA LYS A 31 3.97 8.84 2.82
C LYS A 31 3.03 9.76 2.04
N GLN A 32 3.03 11.04 2.38
CA GLN A 32 2.46 12.06 1.51
C GLN A 32 3.47 12.34 0.39
N GLN A 33 3.02 12.30 -0.85
CA GLN A 33 3.86 12.68 -1.98
C GLN A 33 3.68 14.19 -2.23
N GLU A 34 4.77 14.94 -2.19
CA GLU A 34 4.74 16.39 -2.47
C GLU A 34 4.13 16.67 -3.84
N GLY A 35 3.26 17.70 -3.89
CA GLY A 35 2.55 18.07 -5.11
C GLY A 35 1.44 17.11 -5.56
N LYS A 36 1.17 16.02 -4.82
CA LYS A 36 0.08 15.08 -5.14
C LYS A 36 -1.04 15.13 -4.09
N THR A 37 -2.27 14.99 -4.57
CA THR A 37 -3.47 14.85 -3.75
C THR A 37 -3.70 13.41 -3.25
N SER A 38 -2.72 12.54 -3.48
CA SER A 38 -2.73 11.14 -3.09
C SER A 38 -1.73 10.84 -1.97
N VAL A 39 -2.07 9.84 -1.18
CA VAL A 39 -1.27 9.29 -0.09
C VAL A 39 -0.79 7.91 -0.48
N ALA A 40 0.49 7.64 -0.25
CA ALA A 40 1.10 6.34 -0.49
C ALA A 40 1.16 5.52 0.80
N PHE A 41 0.58 4.33 0.79
CA PHE A 41 0.75 3.32 1.82
C PHE A 41 1.84 2.36 1.38
N VAL A 42 2.90 2.24 2.18
CA VAL A 42 4.04 1.37 1.85
C VAL A 42 4.10 0.23 2.85
N PHE A 43 4.10 -0.99 2.32
CA PHE A 43 4.15 -2.23 3.08
C PHE A 43 5.48 -2.93 2.80
N PRO A 44 6.41 -2.96 3.77
CA PRO A 44 7.66 -3.69 3.63
C PRO A 44 7.43 -5.20 3.84
N ARG A 45 8.20 -6.02 3.11
CA ARG A 45 8.27 -7.47 3.29
C ARG A 45 6.92 -8.19 3.24
N VAL A 46 6.18 -7.95 2.17
CA VAL A 46 4.85 -8.52 1.97
C VAL A 46 4.96 -9.88 1.31
N SER A 47 4.30 -10.89 1.89
CA SER A 47 4.14 -12.22 1.28
C SER A 47 3.06 -12.20 0.18
N VAL A 48 3.03 -13.22 -0.68
CA VAL A 48 2.04 -13.28 -1.78
C VAL A 48 0.60 -13.19 -1.24
N SER A 49 0.26 -13.91 -0.17
CA SER A 49 -1.09 -13.88 0.41
C SER A 49 -1.44 -12.51 0.99
N GLN A 50 -0.47 -11.84 1.61
CA GLN A 50 -0.66 -10.48 2.11
C GLN A 50 -0.83 -9.48 0.96
N TYR A 51 -0.10 -9.66 -0.14
CA TYR A 51 -0.26 -8.84 -1.33
C TYR A 51 -1.66 -8.97 -1.92
N VAL A 52 -2.17 -10.20 -2.07
CA VAL A 52 -3.54 -10.45 -2.54
C VAL A 52 -4.57 -9.78 -1.63
N TYR A 53 -4.40 -9.90 -0.31
CA TYR A 53 -5.28 -9.22 0.67
C TYR A 53 -5.26 -7.70 0.50
N LEU A 54 -4.07 -7.11 0.39
CA LEU A 54 -3.92 -5.66 0.17
C LEU A 54 -4.53 -5.25 -1.18
N TYR A 55 -4.38 -6.06 -2.22
CA TYR A 55 -4.97 -5.82 -3.53
C TYR A 55 -6.51 -5.76 -3.48
N ILE A 56 -7.14 -6.60 -2.66
CA ILE A 56 -8.60 -6.57 -2.42
C ILE A 56 -9.01 -5.28 -1.67
N ILE A 57 -8.19 -4.81 -0.73
CA ILE A 57 -8.51 -3.60 0.06
C ILE A 57 -8.35 -2.32 -0.77
N PHE A 58 -7.22 -2.18 -1.45
CA PHE A 58 -6.83 -0.97 -2.15
C PHE A 58 -7.37 -0.92 -3.58
N GLY A 59 -7.68 -2.08 -4.16
CA GLY A 59 -8.13 -2.20 -5.53
C GLY A 59 -6.99 -2.15 -6.56
N PRO A 60 -7.26 -2.60 -7.79
CA PRO A 60 -6.25 -2.80 -8.83
C PRO A 60 -5.58 -1.49 -9.30
N ARG A 61 -6.28 -0.36 -9.22
CA ARG A 61 -5.80 0.94 -9.71
C ARG A 61 -4.86 1.65 -8.74
N ALA A 62 -4.81 1.20 -7.49
CA ALA A 62 -4.00 1.82 -6.46
C ALA A 62 -2.61 1.19 -6.34
N ALA A 63 -2.36 0.03 -6.97
CA ALA A 63 -1.17 -0.77 -6.73
C ALA A 63 0.03 -0.30 -7.57
N ASP A 64 1.02 0.31 -6.91
CA ASP A 64 2.34 0.57 -7.47
C ASP A 64 3.34 -0.44 -6.89
N VAL A 65 3.73 -1.43 -7.69
CA VAL A 65 4.78 -2.36 -7.26
C VAL A 65 6.12 -1.62 -7.31
N LEU A 66 6.66 -1.26 -6.15
CA LEU A 66 8.04 -0.77 -6.02
C LEU A 66 8.98 -1.95 -6.34
N ASN A 67 9.31 -2.08 -7.62
CA ASN A 67 10.31 -3.04 -8.06
C ASN A 67 11.69 -2.48 -7.68
N ASN A 68 12.15 -2.79 -6.47
CA ASN A 68 13.57 -2.67 -6.14
C ASN A 68 14.32 -3.83 -6.81
N ASP A 69 14.35 -3.82 -8.14
CA ASP A 69 15.37 -4.51 -8.94
C ASP A 69 16.43 -3.46 -9.31
N SER A 70 17.12 -2.94 -8.30
CA SER A 70 18.43 -2.31 -8.50
C SER A 70 19.45 -3.43 -8.37
N LYS A 71 19.84 -3.97 -9.53
CA LYS A 71 21.08 -4.75 -9.69
C LYS A 71 22.29 -3.96 -9.21
#